data_AF-A0A2V5LW22-F1
#
_entry.id   AF-A0A2V5LW22-F1
#
_cell.length_a   1.000
_cell.length_b   1.000
_cell.length_c   1.000
_cell.angle_alpha   90.00
_cell.angle_beta   90.00
_cell.angle_gamma   90.00
#
_symmetry.space_group_name_H-M   'P 1'
#
loop_
_entity.id
_entity.type
_entity.pdbx_description
1 polymer ?
#
loop_
_entity_poly.entity_id
_entity_poly.type
_entity_poly.pdbx_seq_one_letter_code
_entity_poly.pdbx_strand_id
1 'polypeptide(L)'
;LKSHQLITLPGYLGRFEIRELPEAFKPTSPGGFMNPPGVYDKDPAGFFFIPTYNPESKNFYLRAAIEDPRPILGHEGIPGHFMQLSIANHLPDEIRRQHQNGVFVEGWALYGEEMLMRTGLYPEGSAAQGQILRLSRYRAARIGVDVNLHTGKWTFEQAVNYFMEGGGLDREAAEGEAAGAATQPTQKIWYITGKWQIMNLLGKYRDEMGANFRLGQFHDDLVKNGSLPVTIIEWILLDDRTGLNEAIK
;
A
#
# COMPACT_ATOMS: atom_id res chain seq x y z
N LEU A 1 -8.90 6.72 13.09
CA LEU A 1 -9.30 5.29 13.20
C LEU A 1 -10.33 5.07 14.30
N LYS A 2 -9.96 5.03 15.60
CA LYS A 2 -10.91 4.77 16.70
C LYS A 2 -12.08 5.76 16.76
N SER A 3 -11.80 7.07 16.68
CA SER A 3 -12.82 8.12 16.74
C SER A 3 -13.86 8.05 15.62
N HIS A 4 -13.48 7.50 14.47
CA HIS A 4 -14.33 7.35 13.29
C HIS A 4 -14.77 5.91 13.06
N GLN A 5 -14.49 5.00 14.01
CA GLN A 5 -14.81 3.57 13.95
C GLN A 5 -14.40 2.92 12.61
N LEU A 6 -13.20 3.27 12.13
CA LEU A 6 -12.74 2.88 10.81
C LEU A 6 -12.16 1.48 10.76
N ILE A 7 -11.63 0.95 11.85
CA ILE A 7 -11.19 -0.45 11.93
C ILE A 7 -10.98 -0.79 13.40
N THR A 8 -11.18 -2.05 13.77
CA THR A 8 -10.82 -2.56 15.09
C THR A 8 -9.30 -2.77 15.15
N LEU A 9 -8.64 -2.13 16.12
CA LEU A 9 -7.22 -2.35 16.38
C LEU A 9 -7.07 -3.50 17.38
N PRO A 10 -6.48 -4.65 16.99
CA PRO A 10 -6.29 -5.75 17.93
C PRO A 10 -5.38 -5.37 19.10
N GLY A 11 -5.68 -5.91 20.29
CA GLY A 11 -4.85 -5.69 21.48
C GLY A 11 -3.47 -6.34 21.41
N TYR A 12 -3.26 -7.27 20.46
CA TYR A 12 -1.99 -7.98 20.25
C TYR A 12 -1.06 -7.29 19.23
N LEU A 13 -1.43 -6.13 18.68
CA LEU A 13 -0.51 -5.38 17.81
C LEU A 13 0.76 -4.99 18.59
N GLY A 14 1.92 -5.28 18.00
CA GLY A 14 3.20 -4.91 18.60
C GLY A 14 3.51 -3.41 18.51
N ARG A 15 4.74 -3.05 18.89
CA ARG A 15 5.24 -1.69 18.70
C ARG A 15 5.56 -1.47 17.23
N PHE A 16 5.17 -0.31 16.71
CA PHE A 16 5.64 0.17 15.42
C PHE A 16 6.72 1.23 15.65
N GLU A 17 7.96 0.91 15.28
CA GLU A 17 9.11 1.76 15.54
C GLU A 17 9.52 2.51 14.27
N ILE A 18 9.81 3.81 14.39
CA ILE A 18 10.39 4.60 13.30
C ILE A 18 11.89 4.64 13.53
N ARG A 19 12.66 4.27 12.51
CA ARG A 19 14.12 4.21 12.58
C ARG A 19 14.72 5.02 11.45
N GLU A 20 15.89 5.62 11.69
CA GLU A 20 16.64 6.24 10.61
C GLU A 20 17.23 5.15 9.69
N LEU A 21 17.15 5.38 8.38
CA LEU A 21 17.72 4.49 7.36
C LEU A 21 19.25 4.36 7.56
N PRO A 22 19.77 3.14 7.80
CA PRO A 22 21.21 2.93 7.94
C PRO A 22 21.98 3.28 6.66
N GLU A 23 23.20 3.82 6.81
CA GLU A 23 24.07 4.21 5.68
C GLU A 23 24.21 3.14 4.60
N ALA A 24 24.33 1.88 5.01
CA ALA A 24 24.48 0.74 4.11
C ALA A 24 23.30 0.53 3.15
N PHE A 25 22.09 1.00 3.50
CA PHE A 25 20.89 0.86 2.68
C PHE A 25 20.58 2.10 1.82
N LYS A 26 21.24 3.25 2.07
CA LYS A 26 20.99 4.48 1.31
C LYS A 26 21.19 4.32 -0.21
N PRO A 27 22.21 3.59 -0.71
CA PRO A 27 22.41 3.44 -2.15
C PRO A 27 21.30 2.64 -2.87
N THR A 28 20.60 1.75 -2.16
CA THR A 28 19.63 0.83 -2.76
C THR A 28 18.19 1.14 -2.38
N SER A 29 17.96 1.88 -1.29
CA SER A 29 16.63 2.14 -0.74
C SER A 29 16.53 3.54 -0.11
N PRO A 30 16.89 4.61 -0.85
CA PRO A 30 16.97 5.97 -0.30
C PRO A 30 15.63 6.50 0.24
N GLY A 31 14.52 5.95 -0.24
CA GLY A 31 13.15 6.29 0.20
C GLY A 31 12.71 5.64 1.51
N GLY A 32 13.51 4.74 2.10
CA GLY A 32 13.11 3.96 3.26
C GLY A 32 12.29 2.72 2.90
N PHE A 33 12.05 1.85 3.89
CA PHE A 33 11.25 0.64 3.74
C PHE A 33 10.75 0.13 5.09
N MET A 34 9.62 -0.57 5.06
CA MET A 34 9.03 -1.24 6.22
C MET A 34 9.59 -2.64 6.41
N ASN A 35 9.79 -3.00 7.67
CA ASN A 35 9.96 -4.36 8.14
C ASN A 35 8.79 -4.74 9.05
N PRO A 36 7.85 -5.58 8.57
CA PRO A 36 6.80 -6.13 9.43
C PRO A 36 7.40 -7.08 10.48
N PRO A 37 6.66 -7.39 11.56
CA PRO A 37 7.06 -8.46 12.45
C PRO A 37 7.20 -9.79 11.70
N GLY A 38 8.21 -10.58 12.05
CA GLY A 38 8.38 -11.93 11.50
C GLY A 38 7.17 -12.80 11.88
N VAL A 39 6.78 -13.70 10.96
CA VAL A 39 5.58 -14.53 11.12
C VAL A 39 5.62 -15.41 12.37
N TYR A 40 6.82 -15.83 12.77
CA TYR A 40 7.07 -16.68 13.94
C TYR A 40 7.85 -15.97 15.06
N ASP A 41 8.08 -14.66 14.92
CA ASP A 41 8.81 -13.91 15.93
C ASP A 41 7.95 -13.79 17.19
N LYS A 42 8.59 -13.97 18.35
CA LYS A 42 7.93 -13.78 19.64
C LYS A 42 7.66 -12.30 19.94
N ASP A 43 8.47 -11.41 19.38
CA ASP A 43 8.24 -9.97 19.44
C ASP A 43 7.41 -9.54 18.23
N PRO A 44 6.16 -9.10 18.41
CA PRO A 44 5.31 -8.64 17.31
C PRO A 44 5.66 -7.21 16.85
N ALA A 45 6.80 -6.66 17.27
CA ALA A 45 7.25 -5.35 16.82
C ALA A 45 7.68 -5.36 15.34
N GLY A 46 7.33 -4.28 14.65
CA GLY A 46 7.81 -3.96 13.31
C GLY A 46 8.45 -2.57 13.30
N PHE A 47 9.18 -2.25 12.25
CA PHE A 47 9.81 -0.95 12.13
C PHE A 47 9.80 -0.42 10.71
N PHE A 48 9.73 0.89 10.56
CA PHE A 48 9.85 1.58 9.29
C PHE A 48 11.11 2.42 9.28
N PHE A 49 12.00 2.15 8.32
CA PHE A 49 13.14 3.02 8.07
C PHE A 49 12.66 4.24 7.28
N ILE A 50 12.83 5.43 7.87
CA ILE A 50 12.62 6.70 7.18
C ILE A 50 13.94 7.19 6.56
N PRO A 51 13.88 7.87 5.40
CA PRO A 51 15.05 8.55 4.84
C PRO A 51 15.72 9.46 5.88
N THR A 52 17.05 9.59 5.81
CA THR A 52 17.75 10.63 6.58
C THR A 52 17.20 12.00 6.21
N TYR A 53 16.82 12.77 7.24
CA TYR A 53 16.26 14.10 7.05
C TYR A 53 17.27 15.00 6.31
N ASN A 54 16.86 15.49 5.14
CA ASN A 54 17.63 16.45 4.35
C ASN A 54 16.69 17.54 3.81
N PRO A 55 16.60 18.71 4.47
CA PRO A 55 15.65 19.77 4.09
C PRO A 55 15.95 20.41 2.74
N GLU A 56 17.17 20.27 2.22
CA GLU A 56 17.57 20.79 0.91
C GLU A 56 17.28 19.81 -0.23
N SER A 57 16.91 18.57 0.10
CA SER A 57 16.65 17.54 -0.89
C SER A 57 15.43 17.88 -1.74
N LYS A 58 15.61 17.81 -3.05
CA LYS A 58 14.51 17.90 -4.03
C LYS A 58 13.96 16.53 -4.42
N ASN A 59 14.52 15.45 -3.86
CA ASN A 59 14.11 14.09 -4.15
C ASN A 59 12.64 13.88 -3.77
N PHE A 60 11.88 13.26 -4.67
CA PHE A 60 10.44 13.04 -4.55
C PHE A 60 10.04 12.39 -3.22
N TYR A 61 10.76 11.35 -2.79
CA TYR A 61 10.45 10.60 -1.57
C TYR A 61 10.81 11.37 -0.31
N LEU A 62 11.97 12.03 -0.30
CA LEU A 62 12.41 12.81 0.85
C LEU A 62 11.49 13.99 1.11
N ARG A 63 11.05 14.70 0.06
CA ARG A 63 10.08 15.78 0.25
C ARG A 63 8.77 15.30 0.85
N ALA A 64 8.30 14.12 0.44
CA ALA A 64 7.10 13.53 1.00
C ALA A 64 7.27 13.31 2.52
N ALA A 65 8.41 12.77 2.97
CA ALA A 65 8.70 12.61 4.40
C ALA A 65 8.87 13.94 5.16
N ILE A 66 9.41 14.98 4.52
CA ILE A 66 9.68 16.30 5.12
C ILE A 66 8.43 17.17 5.23
N GLU A 67 7.58 17.18 4.19
CA GLU A 67 6.37 18.02 4.14
C GLU A 67 5.34 17.56 5.19
N ASP A 68 5.05 16.25 5.22
CA ASP A 68 4.21 15.63 6.24
C ASP A 68 4.47 14.11 6.27
N PRO A 69 4.95 13.54 7.40
CA PRO A 69 5.22 12.11 7.45
C PRO A 69 3.94 11.28 7.57
N ARG A 70 2.79 11.86 7.93
CA ARG A 70 1.57 11.10 8.26
C ARG A 70 1.04 10.25 7.10
N PRO A 71 1.01 10.69 5.83
CA PRO A 71 0.59 9.83 4.73
C PRO A 71 1.44 8.57 4.58
N ILE A 72 2.78 8.70 4.65
CA ILE A 72 3.70 7.56 4.57
C ILE A 72 3.55 6.67 5.81
N LEU A 73 3.43 7.25 7.01
CA LEU A 73 3.18 6.47 8.23
C LEU A 73 1.82 5.77 8.23
N GLY A 74 0.83 6.30 7.50
CA GLY A 74 -0.45 5.64 7.26
C GLY A 74 -0.32 4.45 6.31
N HIS A 75 0.51 4.56 5.27
CA HIS A 75 0.81 3.49 4.30
C HIS A 75 1.62 2.36 4.91
N GLU A 76 2.70 2.74 5.60
CA GLU A 76 3.63 1.79 6.19
C GLU A 76 3.07 1.28 7.51
N GLY A 77 2.73 2.17 8.43
CA GLY A 77 2.32 1.81 9.79
C GLY A 77 0.86 1.41 9.94
N ILE A 78 0.08 2.29 10.56
CA ILE A 78 -1.30 2.06 10.96
C ILE A 78 -2.19 3.07 10.23
N PRO A 79 -3.17 2.64 9.41
CA PRO A 79 -3.70 1.27 9.28
C PRO A 79 -3.02 0.42 8.20
N GLY A 80 -1.90 0.83 7.61
CA GLY A 80 -1.28 0.18 6.46
C GLY A 80 -0.57 -1.15 6.74
N HIS A 81 0.63 -1.33 6.16
CA HIS A 81 1.36 -2.60 6.14
C HIS A 81 1.57 -3.22 7.51
N PHE A 82 2.06 -2.46 8.49
CA PHE A 82 2.35 -2.99 9.83
C PHE A 82 1.12 -3.61 10.44
N MET A 83 0.00 -2.89 10.41
CA MET A 83 -1.24 -3.37 11.01
C MET A 83 -1.78 -4.61 10.27
N GLN A 84 -1.85 -4.56 8.93
CA GLN A 84 -2.40 -5.65 8.13
C GLN A 84 -1.57 -6.93 8.24
N LEU A 85 -0.25 -6.83 8.13
CA LEU A 85 0.65 -7.98 8.23
C LEU A 85 0.70 -8.52 9.66
N SER A 86 0.61 -7.65 10.68
CA SER A 86 0.48 -8.09 12.07
C SER A 86 -0.80 -8.90 12.28
N ILE A 87 -1.93 -8.48 11.70
CA ILE A 87 -3.19 -9.23 11.77
C ILE A 87 -3.04 -10.59 11.04
N ALA A 88 -2.46 -10.60 9.84
CA ALA A 88 -2.22 -11.82 9.07
C ALA A 88 -1.36 -12.84 9.84
N ASN A 89 -0.32 -12.37 10.54
CA ASN A 89 0.56 -13.23 11.36
C ASN A 89 -0.17 -13.90 12.53
N HIS A 90 -1.30 -13.35 12.99
CA HIS A 90 -2.09 -13.89 14.11
C HIS A 90 -3.23 -14.82 13.65
N LEU A 91 -3.30 -15.16 12.37
CA LEU A 91 -4.31 -16.11 11.89
C LEU A 91 -4.05 -17.53 12.42
N PRO A 92 -5.13 -18.25 12.81
CA PRO A 92 -5.01 -19.64 13.26
C PRO A 92 -4.75 -20.61 12.10
N ASP A 93 -5.18 -20.27 10.89
CA ASP A 93 -4.92 -21.04 9.68
C ASP A 93 -3.50 -20.78 9.19
N GLU A 94 -2.65 -21.81 9.23
CA GLU A 94 -1.23 -21.69 8.83
C GLU A 94 -1.07 -21.31 7.36
N ILE A 95 -1.91 -21.83 6.47
CA ILE A 95 -1.80 -21.54 5.04
C ILE A 95 -2.07 -20.06 4.80
N ARG A 96 -3.13 -19.50 5.40
CA ARG A 96 -3.44 -18.07 5.30
C ARG A 96 -2.40 -17.19 5.99
N ARG A 97 -1.80 -17.68 7.09
CA ARG A 97 -0.73 -16.99 7.81
C ARG A 97 0.56 -16.88 6.96
N GLN A 98 0.90 -17.93 6.21
CA GLN A 98 2.08 -17.93 5.33
C GLN A 98 1.83 -17.28 3.97
N HIS A 99 0.58 -17.28 3.49
CA HIS A 99 0.26 -16.75 2.17
C HIS A 99 0.35 -15.22 2.13
N GLN A 100 1.07 -14.69 1.15
CA GLN A 100 1.18 -13.26 0.91
C GLN A 100 0.88 -12.91 -0.55
N ASN A 101 -0.29 -12.33 -0.80
CA ASN A 101 -0.61 -11.75 -2.09
C ASN A 101 -0.16 -10.27 -2.15
N GLY A 102 0.87 -9.97 -2.92
CA GLY A 102 1.41 -8.61 -3.06
C GLY A 102 0.39 -7.59 -3.57
N VAL A 103 -0.54 -7.99 -4.45
CA VAL A 103 -1.62 -7.13 -4.94
C VAL A 103 -2.53 -6.69 -3.80
N PHE A 104 -2.95 -7.62 -2.93
CA PHE A 104 -3.74 -7.27 -1.75
C PHE A 104 -2.96 -6.39 -0.77
N VAL A 105 -1.72 -6.76 -0.43
CA VAL A 105 -0.91 -6.06 0.58
C VAL A 105 -0.66 -4.60 0.17
N GLU A 106 -0.21 -4.38 -1.07
CA GLU A 106 0.03 -3.03 -1.61
C GLU A 106 -1.27 -2.26 -1.86
N GLY A 107 -2.30 -2.98 -2.30
CA GLY A 107 -3.63 -2.44 -2.49
C GLY A 107 -4.25 -1.92 -1.21
N TRP A 108 -4.10 -2.67 -0.10
CA TRP A 108 -4.59 -2.29 1.22
C TRP A 108 -3.91 -1.03 1.73
N ALA A 109 -2.58 -0.95 1.65
CA ALA A 109 -1.84 0.21 2.12
C ALA A 109 -2.21 1.47 1.30
N LEU A 110 -2.32 1.35 -0.02
CA LEU A 110 -2.73 2.47 -0.88
C LEU A 110 -4.22 2.84 -0.71
N TYR A 111 -5.09 1.86 -0.47
CA TYR A 111 -6.49 2.09 -0.10
C TYR A 111 -6.56 2.87 1.22
N GLY A 112 -5.75 2.49 2.21
CA GLY A 112 -5.65 3.13 3.51
C GLY A 112 -5.32 4.62 3.43
N GLU A 113 -4.37 5.01 2.56
CA GLU A 113 -4.06 6.42 2.32
C GLU A 113 -5.30 7.22 1.87
N GLU A 114 -6.03 6.71 0.88
CA GLU A 114 -7.23 7.37 0.38
C GLU A 114 -8.37 7.36 1.41
N MET A 115 -8.52 6.27 2.16
CA MET A 115 -9.50 6.15 3.23
C MET A 115 -9.24 7.19 4.32
N LEU A 116 -8.00 7.36 4.78
CA LEU A 116 -7.65 8.37 5.78
C LEU A 116 -7.91 9.80 5.27
N MET A 117 -7.61 10.07 3.99
CA MET A 117 -7.93 11.35 3.35
C MET A 117 -9.44 11.60 3.32
N ARG A 118 -10.22 10.64 2.82
CA ARG A 118 -11.69 10.77 2.66
C ARG A 118 -12.44 10.83 3.98
N THR A 119 -11.88 10.25 5.04
CA THR A 119 -12.46 10.27 6.38
C THR A 119 -11.99 11.46 7.23
N GLY A 120 -11.34 12.45 6.60
CA GLY A 120 -11.07 13.74 7.21
C GLY A 120 -9.84 13.81 8.08
N LEU A 121 -8.92 12.83 8.03
CA LEU A 121 -7.66 12.93 8.76
C LEU A 121 -6.80 14.11 8.27
N TYR A 122 -6.86 14.39 6.97
CA TYR A 122 -6.13 15.47 6.33
C TYR A 122 -7.10 16.55 5.88
N PRO A 123 -6.93 17.80 6.37
CA PRO A 123 -7.76 18.92 5.90
C PRO A 123 -7.64 19.12 4.40
N GLU A 124 -8.72 19.60 3.78
CA GLU A 124 -8.70 20.01 2.38
C GLU A 124 -7.68 21.14 2.16
N GLY A 125 -6.90 21.05 1.09
CA GLY A 125 -5.81 21.98 0.79
C GLY A 125 -4.53 21.77 1.61
N SER A 126 -4.49 20.81 2.55
CA SER A 126 -3.30 20.54 3.35
C SER A 126 -2.17 19.91 2.53
N ALA A 127 -0.93 20.06 3.01
CA ALA A 127 0.25 19.42 2.41
C ALA A 127 0.09 17.89 2.33
N ALA A 128 -0.47 17.26 3.38
CA ALA A 128 -0.75 15.83 3.40
C ALA A 128 -1.75 15.38 2.33
N GLN A 129 -2.84 16.14 2.12
CA GLN A 129 -3.76 15.85 1.02
C GLN A 129 -3.05 15.96 -0.33
N GLY A 130 -2.30 17.04 -0.55
CA GLY A 130 -1.52 17.24 -1.77
C GLY A 130 -0.46 16.16 -1.99
N GLN A 131 0.12 15.62 -0.93
CA GLN A 131 1.07 14.50 -0.97
C GLN A 131 0.39 13.19 -1.39
N ILE A 132 -0.77 12.85 -0.81
CA ILE A 132 -1.53 11.64 -1.19
C ILE A 132 -1.92 11.67 -2.66
N LEU A 133 -2.34 12.83 -3.17
CA LEU A 133 -2.66 13.00 -4.59
C LEU A 133 -1.42 12.84 -5.48
N ARG A 134 -0.27 13.42 -5.08
CA ARG A 134 1.02 13.25 -5.78
C ARG A 134 1.46 11.78 -5.81
N LEU A 135 1.40 11.09 -4.67
CA LEU A 135 1.73 9.67 -4.55
C LEU A 135 0.78 8.79 -5.36
N SER A 136 -0.51 9.12 -5.39
CA SER A 136 -1.51 8.40 -6.21
C SER A 136 -1.24 8.55 -7.70
N ARG A 137 -0.94 9.78 -8.16
CA ARG A 137 -0.54 10.06 -9.55
C ARG A 137 0.69 9.25 -9.95
N TYR A 138 1.70 9.26 -9.10
CA TYR A 138 2.92 8.49 -9.29
C TYR A 138 2.66 6.97 -9.38
N ARG A 139 1.87 6.41 -8.45
CA ARG A 139 1.52 4.98 -8.46
C ARG A 139 0.60 4.60 -9.63
N ALA A 140 -0.11 5.56 -10.23
CA ALA A 140 -0.78 5.35 -11.52
C ALA A 140 0.21 5.29 -12.68
N ALA A 141 1.23 6.16 -12.71
CA ALA A 141 2.26 6.16 -13.75
C ALA A 141 3.06 4.83 -13.78
N ARG A 142 3.24 4.20 -12.61
CA ARG A 142 3.84 2.87 -12.45
C ARG A 142 3.21 1.81 -13.36
N ILE A 143 1.89 1.82 -13.58
CA ILE A 143 1.21 0.85 -14.47
C ILE A 143 1.70 1.02 -15.91
N GLY A 144 1.72 2.27 -16.40
CA GLY A 144 2.15 2.57 -17.77
C GLY A 144 3.59 2.14 -18.01
N VAL A 145 4.48 2.39 -17.05
CA VAL A 145 5.88 1.99 -17.14
C VAL A 145 6.03 0.47 -17.18
N ASP A 146 5.43 -0.25 -16.23
CA ASP A 146 5.56 -1.71 -16.11
C ASP A 146 5.11 -2.41 -17.40
N VAL A 147 3.89 -2.09 -17.86
CA VAL A 147 3.34 -2.71 -19.08
C VAL A 147 4.20 -2.41 -20.29
N ASN A 148 4.63 -1.16 -20.49
CA ASN A 148 5.35 -0.80 -21.71
C ASN A 148 6.81 -1.29 -21.71
N LEU A 149 7.48 -1.36 -20.55
CA LEU A 149 8.80 -1.98 -20.45
C LEU A 149 8.71 -3.48 -20.75
N HIS A 150 7.80 -4.20 -20.10
CA HIS A 150 7.72 -5.67 -20.24
C HIS A 150 7.06 -6.14 -21.54
N THR A 151 6.36 -5.27 -22.25
CA THR A 151 5.90 -5.55 -23.63
C THR A 151 6.87 -5.07 -24.71
N GLY A 152 8.03 -4.52 -24.33
CA GLY A 152 9.06 -4.03 -25.26
C GLY A 152 8.66 -2.79 -26.06
N LYS A 153 7.59 -2.09 -25.64
CA LYS A 153 7.11 -0.88 -26.31
C LYS A 153 7.92 0.36 -25.95
N TRP A 154 8.48 0.39 -24.73
CA TRP A 154 9.31 1.49 -24.25
C TRP A 154 10.75 1.04 -23.98
N THR A 155 11.68 1.94 -24.25
CA THR A 155 13.04 1.88 -23.73
C THR A 155 13.07 2.30 -22.26
N PHE A 156 14.17 1.99 -21.56
CA PHE A 156 14.40 2.44 -20.19
C PHE A 156 14.26 3.98 -20.06
N GLU A 157 14.88 4.74 -20.96
CA GLU A 157 14.83 6.20 -20.93
C GLU A 157 13.41 6.74 -21.17
N GLN A 158 12.59 6.08 -22.00
CA GLN A 158 11.18 6.45 -22.16
C GLN A 158 10.39 6.24 -20.86
N ALA A 159 10.67 5.15 -20.12
CA ALA A 159 10.08 4.92 -18.81
C ALA A 159 10.51 5.97 -17.76
N VAL A 160 11.79 6.35 -17.74
CA VAL A 160 12.31 7.42 -16.87
C VAL A 160 11.60 8.74 -17.16
N ASN A 161 11.53 9.13 -18.43
CA ASN A 161 10.86 10.37 -18.83
C ASN A 161 9.36 10.35 -18.47
N TYR A 162 8.69 9.21 -18.63
CA TYR A 162 7.29 9.08 -18.21
C TYR A 162 7.11 9.19 -16.69
N PHE A 163 8.01 8.65 -15.87
CA PHE A 163 7.97 8.86 -14.43
C PHE A 163 8.19 10.33 -14.04
N MET A 164 9.06 11.04 -14.73
CA MET A 164 9.27 12.47 -14.50
C MET A 164 8.03 13.28 -14.88
N GLU A 165 7.55 13.12 -16.12
CA GLU A 165 6.42 13.89 -16.64
C GLU A 165 5.10 13.47 -15.99
N GLY A 166 4.79 12.18 -16.02
CA GLY A 166 3.53 11.58 -15.57
C GLY A 166 3.47 11.29 -14.07
N GLY A 167 4.61 10.99 -13.43
CA GLY A 167 4.69 10.75 -11.98
C GLY A 167 5.11 11.97 -11.17
N GLY A 168 5.82 12.92 -11.78
CA GLY A 168 6.34 14.12 -11.08
C GLY A 168 7.62 13.85 -10.28
N LEU A 169 8.33 12.77 -10.63
CA LEU A 169 9.58 12.39 -9.99
C LEU A 169 10.73 13.26 -10.52
N ASP A 170 11.72 13.52 -9.69
CA ASP A 170 13.03 13.96 -10.15
C ASP A 170 13.73 12.81 -10.90
N ARG A 171 14.77 13.14 -11.68
CA ARG A 171 15.45 12.14 -12.53
C ARG A 171 16.03 10.98 -11.73
N GLU A 172 16.66 11.24 -10.59
CA GLU A 172 17.26 10.19 -9.75
C GLU A 172 16.19 9.21 -9.26
N ALA A 173 15.07 9.72 -8.73
CA ALA A 173 13.94 8.89 -8.33
C ALA A 173 13.33 8.13 -9.51
N ALA A 174 13.19 8.77 -10.68
CA ALA A 174 12.62 8.17 -11.88
C ALA A 174 13.49 7.03 -12.44
N GLU A 175 14.81 7.19 -12.44
CA GLU A 175 15.78 6.16 -12.83
C GLU A 175 15.71 4.96 -11.88
N GLY A 176 15.67 5.20 -10.57
CA GLY A 176 15.50 4.14 -9.57
C GLY A 176 14.20 3.36 -9.75
N GLU A 177 13.08 4.04 -10.02
CA GLU A 177 11.80 3.37 -10.23
C GLU A 177 11.70 2.63 -11.56
N ALA A 178 12.28 3.19 -12.64
CA ALA A 178 12.36 2.50 -13.92
C ALA A 178 13.24 1.24 -13.82
N ALA A 179 14.35 1.30 -13.05
CA ALA A 179 15.20 0.14 -12.79
C ALA A 179 14.44 -0.91 -11.99
N GLY A 180 13.76 -0.51 -10.92
CA GLY A 180 12.91 -1.41 -10.14
C GLY A 180 11.84 -2.08 -11.00
N ALA A 181 11.14 -1.32 -11.85
CA ALA A 181 10.17 -1.86 -12.79
C ALA A 181 10.80 -2.89 -13.72
N ALA A 182 11.93 -2.55 -14.37
CA ALA A 182 12.62 -3.45 -15.30
C ALA A 182 13.05 -4.79 -14.65
N THR A 183 13.38 -4.80 -13.36
CA THR A 183 13.81 -6.02 -12.65
C THR A 183 12.67 -6.91 -12.15
N GLN A 184 11.46 -6.37 -11.98
CA GLN A 184 10.33 -7.08 -11.36
C GLN A 184 9.04 -6.89 -12.16
N PRO A 185 8.80 -7.72 -13.19
CA PRO A 185 7.60 -7.66 -13.98
C PRO A 185 6.33 -7.72 -13.11
N THR A 186 5.34 -6.90 -13.44
CA THR A 186 4.03 -6.78 -12.79
C THR A 186 4.01 -6.13 -11.41
N GLN A 187 5.14 -6.03 -10.72
CA GLN A 187 5.16 -5.55 -9.32
C GLN A 187 4.59 -4.13 -9.19
N LYS A 188 4.92 -3.26 -10.15
CA LYS A 188 4.49 -1.85 -10.10
C LYS A 188 2.98 -1.69 -10.32
N ILE A 189 2.32 -2.69 -10.90
CA ILE A 189 0.87 -2.72 -11.15
C ILE A 189 0.09 -3.07 -9.87
N TRP A 190 0.69 -3.81 -8.93
CA TRP A 190 0.03 -4.33 -7.73
C TRP A 190 -0.72 -3.28 -6.92
N TYR A 191 -0.11 -2.11 -6.71
CA TYR A 191 -0.63 -1.01 -5.90
C TYR A 191 -2.03 -0.55 -6.33
N ILE A 192 -2.15 -0.06 -7.57
CA ILE A 192 -3.40 0.51 -8.07
C ILE A 192 -4.42 -0.59 -8.33
N THR A 193 -4.00 -1.73 -8.87
CA THR A 193 -4.89 -2.87 -9.11
C THR A 193 -5.51 -3.38 -7.81
N GLY A 194 -4.69 -3.58 -6.77
CA GLY A 194 -5.18 -4.06 -5.48
C GLY A 194 -6.12 -3.06 -4.81
N LYS A 195 -5.76 -1.77 -4.82
CA LYS A 195 -6.65 -0.73 -4.31
C LYS A 195 -7.97 -0.70 -5.07
N TRP A 196 -7.93 -0.77 -6.40
CA TRP A 196 -9.13 -0.79 -7.23
C TRP A 196 -10.01 -2.01 -6.92
N GLN A 197 -9.42 -3.20 -6.76
CA GLN A 197 -10.14 -4.41 -6.38
C GLN A 197 -10.81 -4.27 -5.00
N ILE A 198 -10.10 -3.72 -4.00
CA ILE A 198 -10.65 -3.46 -2.66
C ILE A 198 -11.81 -2.46 -2.73
N MET A 199 -11.65 -1.38 -3.50
CA MET A 199 -12.71 -0.36 -3.69
C MET A 199 -13.94 -0.95 -4.38
N ASN A 200 -13.76 -1.83 -5.36
CA ASN A 200 -14.86 -2.53 -6.03
C ASN A 200 -15.60 -3.46 -5.06
N LEU A 201 -14.84 -4.24 -4.28
CA LEU A 201 -15.40 -5.12 -3.25
C LEU A 201 -16.14 -4.33 -2.16
N LEU A 202 -15.61 -3.17 -1.75
CA LEU A 202 -16.31 -2.25 -0.83
C LEU A 202 -17.67 -1.81 -1.39
N GLY A 203 -17.74 -1.50 -2.69
CA GLY A 203 -19.00 -1.18 -3.36
C GLY A 203 -20.00 -2.32 -3.26
N LYS A 204 -19.61 -3.53 -3.67
CA LYS A 204 -20.45 -4.73 -3.60
C LYS A 204 -20.90 -5.06 -2.18
N TYR A 205 -19.97 -5.02 -1.22
CA TYR A 205 -20.25 -5.28 0.19
C TYR A 205 -21.23 -4.26 0.77
N ARG A 206 -21.09 -2.97 0.43
CA ARG A 206 -22.03 -1.93 0.85
C ARG A 206 -23.42 -2.19 0.28
N ASP A 207 -23.50 -2.55 -1.00
CA ASP A 207 -24.78 -2.78 -1.66
C ASP A 207 -25.51 -4.01 -1.06
N GLU A 208 -24.77 -5.08 -0.72
CA GLU A 208 -25.30 -6.26 -0.02
C GLU A 208 -25.79 -5.94 1.41
N MET A 209 -25.01 -5.16 2.17
CA MET A 209 -25.36 -4.83 3.56
C MET A 209 -26.46 -3.77 3.69
N GLY A 210 -26.70 -2.96 2.66
CA GLY A 210 -27.71 -1.90 2.64
C GLY A 210 -27.61 -0.97 3.86
N ALA A 211 -28.72 -0.79 4.58
CA ALA A 211 -28.78 0.05 5.77
C ALA A 211 -27.91 -0.43 6.95
N ASN A 212 -27.51 -1.70 6.94
CA ASN A 212 -26.64 -2.29 7.97
C ASN A 212 -25.15 -2.06 7.69
N PHE A 213 -24.81 -1.47 6.54
CA PHE A 213 -23.42 -1.21 6.17
C PHE A 213 -22.70 -0.37 7.25
N ARG A 214 -21.48 -0.80 7.59
CA ARG A 214 -20.53 -0.07 8.42
C ARG A 214 -19.14 -0.22 7.81
N LEU A 215 -18.48 0.91 7.54
CA LEU A 215 -17.15 0.90 6.92
C LEU A 215 -16.11 0.15 7.76
N GLY A 216 -16.12 0.33 9.08
CA GLY A 216 -15.24 -0.42 9.98
C GLY A 216 -15.44 -1.92 9.94
N GLN A 217 -16.69 -2.38 9.82
CA GLN A 217 -17.00 -3.81 9.72
C GLN A 217 -16.46 -4.40 8.42
N PHE A 218 -16.59 -3.67 7.29
CA PHE A 218 -15.98 -4.08 6.03
C PHE A 218 -14.46 -4.27 6.17
N HIS A 219 -13.75 -3.33 6.83
CA HIS A 219 -12.31 -3.46 7.02
C HIS A 219 -11.94 -4.65 7.90
N ASP A 220 -12.64 -4.84 9.02
CA ASP A 220 -12.42 -5.99 9.92
C ASP A 220 -12.65 -7.31 9.17
N ASP A 221 -13.73 -7.38 8.38
CA ASP A 221 -14.06 -8.55 7.56
C ASP A 221 -13.07 -8.80 6.43
N LEU A 222 -12.48 -7.74 5.87
CA LEU A 222 -11.45 -7.85 4.84
C LEU A 222 -10.14 -8.39 5.43
N VAL A 223 -9.58 -7.73 6.45
CA VAL A 223 -8.22 -8.03 6.94
C VAL A 223 -8.15 -9.31 7.80
N LYS A 224 -9.26 -9.76 8.40
CA LYS A 224 -9.30 -11.04 9.13
C LYS A 224 -9.03 -12.27 8.24
N ASN A 225 -9.01 -12.09 6.93
CA ASN A 225 -8.68 -13.14 5.97
C ASN A 225 -7.19 -13.22 5.64
N GLY A 226 -6.35 -12.32 6.18
CA GLY A 226 -4.92 -12.26 5.90
C GLY A 226 -4.65 -11.56 4.59
N SER A 227 -3.71 -12.10 3.79
CA SER A 227 -3.28 -11.52 2.52
C SER A 227 -3.74 -12.36 1.32
N LEU A 228 -5.00 -12.82 1.34
CA LEU A 228 -5.59 -13.57 0.22
C LEU A 228 -5.86 -12.67 -1.00
N PRO A 229 -5.92 -13.24 -2.22
CA PRO A 229 -6.40 -12.51 -3.39
C PRO A 229 -7.83 -11.97 -3.15
N VAL A 230 -8.12 -10.76 -3.61
CA VAL A 230 -9.41 -10.08 -3.37
C VAL A 230 -10.59 -10.91 -3.87
N THR A 231 -10.45 -11.63 -4.99
CA THR A 231 -11.49 -12.52 -5.54
C THR A 231 -11.85 -13.69 -4.62
N ILE A 232 -10.90 -14.18 -3.81
CA ILE A 232 -11.16 -15.22 -2.80
C ILE A 232 -11.87 -14.61 -1.60
N ILE A 233 -11.46 -13.41 -1.18
CA ILE A 233 -12.12 -12.72 -0.07
C ILE A 233 -13.55 -12.34 -0.46
N GLU A 234 -13.79 -11.88 -1.68
CA GLU A 234 -15.11 -11.62 -2.23
C GLU A 234 -16.04 -12.84 -2.12
N TRP A 235 -15.55 -14.01 -2.53
CA TRP A 235 -16.30 -15.25 -2.37
C TRP A 235 -16.61 -15.54 -0.89
N ILE A 236 -15.62 -15.39 0.01
CA ILE A 236 -15.82 -15.63 1.44
C ILE A 236 -16.87 -14.67 2.04
N LEU A 237 -16.87 -13.41 1.62
CA LEU A 237 -17.72 -12.38 2.21
C LEU A 237 -19.14 -12.35 1.64
N LEU A 238 -19.30 -12.65 0.34
CA LEU A 238 -20.55 -12.45 -0.39
C LEU A 238 -21.13 -13.75 -0.97
N ASP A 239 -20.46 -14.90 -0.77
CA ASP A 239 -20.77 -16.18 -1.44
C ASP A 239 -20.82 -16.08 -2.97
N ASP A 240 -20.15 -15.07 -3.55
CA ASP A 240 -20.08 -14.83 -4.99
C ASP A 240 -18.76 -15.34 -5.58
N ARG A 241 -18.86 -16.40 -6.41
CA ARG A 241 -17.71 -17.02 -7.08
C ARG A 241 -17.43 -16.43 -8.47
N THR A 242 -18.19 -15.45 -8.93
CA THR A 242 -18.09 -14.92 -10.29
C THR A 242 -16.67 -14.43 -10.61
N GLY A 243 -16.10 -13.58 -9.75
CA GLY A 243 -14.74 -13.06 -9.95
C GLY A 243 -13.65 -14.14 -9.92
N LEU A 244 -13.82 -15.17 -9.07
CA LEU A 244 -12.92 -16.33 -9.05
C LEU A 244 -13.02 -17.14 -10.35
N ASN A 245 -14.24 -17.42 -10.82
CA ASN A 245 -14.48 -18.18 -12.03
C ASN A 245 -13.97 -17.47 -13.29
N GLU A 246 -13.96 -16.14 -13.30
CA GLU A 246 -13.36 -15.34 -14.37
C GLU A 246 -11.84 -15.37 -14.33
N ALA A 247 -11.23 -15.32 -13.15
CA ALA A 247 -9.77 -15.30 -12.98
C ALA A 247 -9.07 -16.61 -13.35
N ILE A 248 -9.79 -17.73 -13.35
CA ILE A 248 -9.24 -19.07 -13.65
C ILE A 248 -9.48 -19.53 -15.10
N LYS A 249 -10.13 -18.70 -15.94
CA LYS A 249 -10.31 -18.96 -17.38
C LYS A 249 -9.08 -18.55 -18.16
#